data_AF-A0A4S8IYG7-F1
#
_entry.id   AF-A0A4S8IYG7-F1
#
_cell.length_a   1.000
_cell.length_b   1.000
_cell.length_c   1.000
_cell.angle_alpha   90.00
_cell.angle_beta   90.00
_cell.angle_gamma   90.00
#
_symmetry.space_group_name_H-M   'P 1'
#
loop_
_entity.id
_entity.type
_entity.pdbx_description
1 polymer ?
#
loop_
_entity_poly.entity_id
_entity_poly.type
_entity_poly.pdbx_seq_one_letter_code
_entity_poly.pdbx_strand_id
1 'polypeptide(L)'
;MIQHEMVAPPAPAATAAPLSSSIGSDACNTHSKAFQDVLIFTEMPKIKTSHVRYPEGWELIEPTLRELEAKMREAENNPNDGECEALWPIVCIAHQKSCYIYDLYHQRKEISKKLYEFCLDQSYADHNLIAKWKKFITNSLLA
;
A
#
# COMPACT_ATOMS: atom_id res chain seq x y z
N MET A 1 -34.87 32.18 52.45
CA MET A 1 -33.68 32.22 53.32
C MET A 1 -33.60 30.90 54.04
N ILE A 2 -32.40 30.29 54.01
CA ILE A 2 -32.00 29.00 54.62
C ILE A 2 -32.63 27.77 53.96
N GLN A 3 -31.84 27.09 53.11
CA GLN A 3 -31.56 25.67 53.31
C GLN A 3 -30.16 25.30 52.79
N HIS A 4 -29.34 24.86 53.74
CA HIS A 4 -28.40 23.74 53.69
C HIS A 4 -27.34 23.64 52.57
N GLU A 5 -26.15 24.02 52.99
CA GLU A 5 -24.86 23.33 52.82
C GLU A 5 -24.93 21.84 52.41
N MET A 6 -24.24 21.49 51.32
CA MET A 6 -23.36 20.32 51.30
C MET A 6 -22.07 20.69 50.56
N VAL A 7 -20.99 20.52 51.31
CA VAL A 7 -19.59 20.74 50.96
C VAL A 7 -19.05 19.50 50.23
N ALA A 8 -18.32 19.71 49.13
CA ALA A 8 -17.24 18.83 48.69
C ALA A 8 -16.29 19.64 47.77
N PRO A 9 -15.02 19.86 48.18
CA PRO A 9 -14.04 20.61 47.40
C PRO A 9 -13.44 19.79 46.24
N PRO A 10 -12.96 20.45 45.17
CA PRO A 10 -12.18 19.82 44.11
C PRO A 10 -10.71 19.69 44.55
N ALA A 11 -10.11 18.51 44.36
CA ALA A 11 -8.69 18.31 44.58
C ALA A 11 -8.16 17.17 43.67
N PRO A 12 -6.84 17.08 43.43
CA PRO A 12 -6.13 17.93 42.48
C PRO A 12 -5.38 17.10 41.42
N ALA A 13 -4.94 17.79 40.37
CA ALA A 13 -4.01 17.29 39.38
C ALA A 13 -2.81 16.57 40.00
N ALA A 14 -2.60 15.31 39.63
CA ALA A 14 -1.35 14.60 39.85
C ALA A 14 -0.52 14.64 38.57
N THR A 15 0.60 15.34 38.74
CA THR A 15 1.76 15.55 37.87
C THR A 15 2.30 14.31 37.16
N ALA A 16 2.89 14.58 36.00
CA ALA A 16 3.54 13.67 35.07
C ALA A 16 4.85 12.99 35.55
N ALA A 17 5.10 11.84 34.90
CA ALA A 17 6.40 11.28 34.45
C ALA A 17 7.27 10.47 35.45
N PRO A 18 8.32 9.76 34.98
CA PRO A 18 8.28 8.62 34.03
C PRO A 18 9.19 7.47 34.50
N LEU A 19 8.79 6.19 34.39
CA LEU A 19 9.79 5.10 34.48
C LEU A 19 9.43 3.93 33.56
N SER A 20 10.08 3.97 32.39
CA SER A 20 10.85 2.86 31.80
C SER A 20 10.49 1.46 32.27
N SER A 21 9.92 0.66 31.38
CA SER A 21 10.29 -0.76 31.26
C SER A 21 9.99 -1.27 29.86
N SER A 22 11.09 -1.50 29.15
CA SER A 22 11.25 -2.36 27.98
C SER A 22 10.42 -2.04 26.73
N ILE A 23 11.08 -1.30 25.85
CA ILE A 23 11.16 -1.62 24.42
C ILE A 23 11.14 -3.15 24.23
N GLY A 24 9.96 -3.68 23.96
CA GLY A 24 9.74 -4.93 23.26
C GLY A 24 9.59 -4.60 21.78
N SER A 25 10.61 -3.96 21.20
CA SER A 25 10.87 -4.15 19.78
C SER A 25 11.14 -5.64 19.62
N ASP A 26 10.35 -6.35 18.82
CA ASP A 26 10.67 -7.63 18.16
C ASP A 26 9.44 -8.54 18.07
N ALA A 27 8.48 -8.20 17.19
CA ALA A 27 7.54 -9.19 16.65
C ALA A 27 6.99 -8.88 15.24
N CYS A 28 7.42 -7.81 14.57
CA CYS A 28 7.15 -7.60 13.14
C CYS A 28 8.43 -7.40 12.31
N ASN A 29 9.62 -7.52 12.93
CA ASN A 29 10.89 -7.29 12.25
C ASN A 29 11.41 -8.55 11.54
N THR A 30 10.56 -9.18 10.72
CA THR A 30 11.07 -9.84 9.51
C THR A 30 10.54 -9.06 8.33
N HIS A 31 11.13 -7.89 8.20
CA HIS A 31 11.09 -7.00 7.06
C HIS A 31 11.53 -7.78 5.80
N SER A 32 10.65 -8.63 5.27
CA SER A 32 10.80 -9.12 3.91
C SER A 32 10.82 -7.87 3.04
N LYS A 33 11.91 -7.67 2.30
CA LYS A 33 12.07 -6.55 1.37
C LYS A 33 10.82 -6.36 0.50
N ALA A 34 10.08 -7.43 0.21
CA ALA A 34 8.81 -7.38 -0.51
C ALA A 34 7.69 -6.61 0.23
N PHE A 35 7.60 -6.70 1.56
CA PHE A 35 6.60 -5.97 2.34
C PHE A 35 6.96 -4.48 2.44
N GLN A 36 8.24 -4.18 2.66
CA GLN A 36 8.74 -2.80 2.58
C GLN A 36 8.61 -2.22 1.17
N ASP A 37 8.92 -2.97 0.11
CA ASP A 37 8.79 -2.51 -1.28
C ASP A 37 7.33 -2.19 -1.62
N VAL A 38 6.38 -2.99 -1.11
CA VAL A 38 4.94 -2.73 -1.27
C VAL A 38 4.51 -1.46 -0.52
N LEU A 39 5.01 -1.23 0.70
CA LEU A 39 4.76 0.00 1.46
C LEU A 39 5.49 1.24 0.90
N ILE A 40 6.66 1.08 0.29
CA ILE A 40 7.38 2.16 -0.38
C ILE A 40 6.68 2.51 -1.70
N PHE A 41 6.08 1.54 -2.37
CA PHE A 41 5.22 1.77 -3.55
C PHE A 41 3.93 2.53 -3.19
N THR A 42 3.42 2.38 -1.96
CA THR A 42 2.23 3.09 -1.48
C THR A 42 2.53 4.52 -1.03
N GLU A 43 3.70 4.75 -0.42
CA GLU A 43 4.10 6.06 0.13
C GLU A 43 4.54 7.12 -0.89
N MET A 44 4.68 6.77 -2.17
CA MET A 44 5.16 7.74 -3.17
C MET A 44 4.44 7.62 -4.52
N PRO A 45 3.27 8.28 -4.68
CA PRO A 45 2.72 8.47 -6.00
C PRO A 45 3.71 9.29 -6.83
N LYS A 46 4.20 8.72 -7.95
CA LYS A 46 4.93 9.49 -8.95
C LYS A 46 4.01 10.63 -9.36
N ILE A 47 4.40 11.88 -9.06
CA ILE A 47 3.63 13.06 -9.43
C ILE A 47 3.43 12.99 -10.94
N LYS A 48 2.18 12.77 -11.38
CA LYS A 48 1.81 12.74 -12.80
C LYS A 48 1.99 14.16 -13.34
N THR A 49 3.22 14.53 -13.70
CA THR A 49 3.50 15.80 -14.36
C THR A 49 2.72 15.86 -15.67
N SER A 50 2.10 17.01 -15.97
CA SER A 50 1.18 17.25 -17.10
C SER A 50 1.76 16.99 -18.52
N HIS A 51 3.02 16.60 -18.63
CA HIS A 51 3.73 16.35 -19.89
C HIS A 51 3.85 14.87 -20.26
N VAL A 52 3.21 13.96 -19.53
CA VAL A 52 3.29 12.52 -19.83
C VAL A 52 2.44 12.19 -21.06
N ARG A 53 3.10 11.77 -22.14
CA ARG A 53 2.43 11.37 -23.39
C ARG A 53 2.02 9.91 -23.30
N TYR A 54 0.73 9.66 -23.13
CA TYR A 54 0.20 8.30 -23.04
C TYR A 54 0.38 7.54 -24.37
N PRO A 55 0.84 6.28 -24.31
CA PRO A 55 0.94 5.42 -25.48
C PRO A 55 -0.42 4.83 -25.88
N GLU A 56 -0.48 4.24 -27.07
CA GLU A 56 -1.70 3.62 -27.63
C GLU A 56 -2.23 2.50 -26.73
N GLY A 57 -3.56 2.48 -26.53
CA GLY A 57 -4.25 1.51 -25.67
C GLY A 57 -4.39 1.93 -24.20
N TRP A 58 -3.89 3.11 -23.81
CA TRP A 58 -4.03 3.62 -22.44
C TRP A 58 -5.49 3.75 -21.99
N GLU A 59 -6.38 4.20 -22.87
CA GLU A 59 -7.80 4.44 -22.57
C GLU A 59 -8.53 3.17 -22.10
N LEU A 60 -8.06 1.98 -22.50
CA LEU A 60 -8.67 0.70 -22.11
C LEU A 60 -8.33 0.31 -20.66
N ILE A 61 -7.14 0.67 -20.19
CA ILE A 61 -6.63 0.25 -18.88
C ILE A 61 -6.77 1.35 -17.82
N GLU A 62 -6.81 2.61 -18.24
CA GLU A 62 -6.93 3.78 -17.38
C GLU A 62 -8.09 3.69 -16.37
N PRO A 63 -9.34 3.39 -16.76
CA PRO A 63 -10.45 3.38 -15.80
C PRO A 63 -10.21 2.37 -14.68
N THR A 64 -9.77 1.15 -15.01
CA THR A 64 -9.50 0.10 -14.03
C THR A 64 -8.32 0.44 -13.12
N LEU A 65 -7.23 1.01 -13.67
CA LEU A 65 -6.09 1.43 -12.87
C LEU A 65 -6.45 2.56 -11.90
N ARG A 66 -7.28 3.51 -12.34
CA ARG A 66 -7.77 4.62 -11.52
C ARG A 66 -8.67 4.13 -10.38
N GLU A 67 -9.53 3.15 -10.65
CA GLU A 67 -10.35 2.51 -9.61
C GLU A 67 -9.50 1.80 -8.56
N LEU A 68 -8.47 1.05 -8.99
CA LEU A 68 -7.55 0.37 -8.07
C LEU A 68 -6.73 1.38 -7.24
N GLU A 69 -6.29 2.49 -7.84
CA GLU A 69 -5.62 3.58 -7.12
C GLU A 69 -6.56 4.27 -6.10
N ALA A 70 -7.82 4.47 -6.46
CA ALA A 70 -8.79 5.04 -5.53
C ALA A 70 -9.02 4.12 -4.32
N LYS A 71 -9.16 2.81 -4.55
CA LYS A 71 -9.27 1.80 -3.48
C LYS A 71 -8.03 1.75 -2.60
N MET A 72 -6.83 1.88 -3.18
CA MET A 72 -5.59 1.90 -2.43
C MET A 72 -5.52 3.11 -1.50
N ARG A 73 -5.85 4.30 -2.02
CA ARG A 73 -5.92 5.54 -1.23
C ARG A 73 -6.95 5.46 -0.10
N GLU A 74 -8.10 4.82 -0.36
CA GLU A 74 -9.11 4.60 0.67
C GLU A 74 -8.60 3.65 1.77
N ALA A 75 -7.90 2.58 1.39
CA ALA A 75 -7.28 1.66 2.34
C ALA A 75 -6.16 2.32 3.17
N GLU A 76 -5.38 3.23 2.58
CA GLU A 76 -4.36 4.03 3.27
C GLU A 76 -4.97 5.06 4.24
N ASN A 77 -6.08 5.69 3.86
CA ASN A 77 -6.77 6.67 4.69
C ASN A 77 -7.57 6.05 5.85
N ASN A 78 -7.77 4.74 5.85
CA ASN A 78 -8.38 4.06 6.99
C ASN A 78 -7.37 4.05 8.16
N PRO A 79 -7.75 4.56 9.35
CA PRO A 79 -6.88 4.58 10.51
C PRO A 79 -6.66 3.14 10.99
N ASN A 80 -5.59 2.53 10.47
CA ASN A 80 -5.19 1.15 10.73
C ASN A 80 -4.07 1.16 11.78
N ASP A 81 -4.22 0.39 12.85
CA ASP A 81 -3.36 0.37 14.05
C ASP A 81 -1.96 -0.27 13.81
N GLY A 82 -1.42 -0.15 12.60
CA GLY A 82 -0.09 -0.67 12.25
C GLY A 82 0.07 -2.19 12.31
N GLU A 83 -1.01 -2.95 12.58
CA GLU A 83 -0.98 -4.40 12.59
C GLU A 83 -0.81 -4.95 11.17
N CYS A 84 -0.04 -6.04 11.03
CA CYS A 84 0.21 -6.71 9.74
C CYS A 84 -1.06 -7.04 8.97
N GLU A 85 -2.14 -7.36 9.68
CA GLU A 85 -3.44 -7.70 9.08
C GLU A 85 -4.15 -6.47 8.52
N ALA A 86 -3.96 -5.30 9.13
CA ALA A 86 -4.57 -4.06 8.68
C ALA A 86 -3.92 -3.52 7.39
N LEU A 87 -2.67 -3.91 7.10
CA LEU A 87 -1.98 -3.62 5.84
C LEU A 87 -2.34 -4.61 4.71
N TRP A 88 -2.99 -5.73 5.03
CA TRP A 88 -3.36 -6.76 4.06
C TRP A 88 -4.16 -6.22 2.87
N PRO A 89 -5.18 -5.36 3.05
CA PRO A 89 -5.94 -4.79 1.94
C PRO A 89 -5.05 -4.01 0.96
N ILE A 90 -4.07 -3.26 1.47
CA ILE A 90 -3.13 -2.47 0.67
C ILE A 90 -2.26 -3.39 -0.18
N VAL A 91 -1.69 -4.45 0.44
CA VAL A 91 -0.87 -5.44 -0.26
C VAL A 91 -1.67 -6.20 -1.32
N CYS A 92 -2.92 -6.56 -1.03
CA CYS A 92 -3.81 -7.20 -1.99
C CYS A 92 -4.08 -6.32 -3.22
N ILE A 93 -4.33 -5.03 -3.02
CA ILE A 93 -4.60 -4.08 -4.11
C ILE A 93 -3.34 -3.88 -4.97
N ALA A 94 -2.17 -3.72 -4.36
CA ALA A 94 -0.89 -3.59 -5.08
C ALA A 94 -0.58 -4.85 -5.92
N HIS A 95 -0.82 -6.03 -5.34
CA HIS A 95 -0.71 -7.30 -6.05
C HIS A 95 -1.70 -7.38 -7.23
N GLN A 96 -2.95 -7.00 -7.00
CA GLN A 96 -4.00 -7.00 -8.01
C GLN A 96 -3.66 -6.09 -9.20
N LYS A 97 -3.15 -4.87 -8.94
CA LYS A 97 -2.67 -3.95 -10.00
C LYS A 97 -1.59 -4.60 -10.86
N SER A 98 -0.61 -5.24 -10.22
CA SER A 98 0.52 -5.88 -10.92
C SER A 98 0.09 -7.11 -11.73
N CYS A 99 -0.81 -7.95 -11.19
CA CYS A 99 -1.40 -9.08 -11.92
C CYS A 99 -2.19 -8.60 -13.15
N TYR A 100 -3.01 -7.57 -12.99
CA TYR A 100 -3.83 -7.04 -14.07
C TYR A 100 -2.99 -6.59 -15.28
N ILE A 101 -1.92 -5.83 -15.03
CA ILE A 101 -1.01 -5.37 -16.10
C ILE A 101 -0.25 -6.56 -16.73
N TYR A 102 0.21 -7.50 -15.91
CA TYR A 102 0.91 -8.69 -16.39
C TYR A 102 0.01 -9.55 -17.30
N ASP A 103 -1.24 -9.76 -16.90
CA ASP A 103 -2.21 -10.58 -17.62
C ASP A 103 -2.60 -9.95 -18.96
N LEU A 104 -2.81 -8.63 -18.98
CA LEU A 104 -3.10 -7.91 -20.22
C LEU A 104 -1.96 -8.03 -21.24
N TYR A 105 -0.71 -8.05 -20.80
CA TYR A 105 0.45 -8.17 -21.70
C TYR A 105 0.76 -9.62 -22.10
N HIS A 106 0.79 -10.54 -21.14
CA HIS A 106 1.25 -11.91 -21.38
C HIS A 106 0.14 -12.88 -21.78
N GLN A 107 -1.05 -12.77 -21.17
CA GLN A 107 -2.16 -13.67 -21.45
C GLN A 107 -3.02 -13.15 -22.60
N ARG A 108 -3.55 -11.93 -22.46
CA ARG A 108 -4.52 -11.37 -23.42
C ARG A 108 -3.88 -10.66 -24.60
N LYS A 109 -2.66 -10.13 -24.42
CA LYS A 109 -1.90 -9.34 -25.43
C LYS A 109 -2.68 -8.14 -25.98
N GLU A 110 -3.53 -7.55 -25.16
CA GLU A 110 -4.35 -6.37 -25.52
C GLU A 110 -3.56 -5.07 -25.46
N ILE A 111 -2.41 -5.06 -24.77
CA ILE A 111 -1.55 -3.89 -24.61
C ILE A 111 -0.23 -4.05 -25.36
N SER A 112 0.25 -2.95 -25.94
CA SER A 112 1.56 -2.92 -26.60
C SER A 112 2.71 -3.01 -25.60
N LYS A 113 3.87 -3.50 -26.04
CA LYS A 113 5.10 -3.52 -25.22
C LYS A 113 5.46 -2.13 -24.69
N LYS A 114 5.27 -1.09 -25.51
CA LYS A 114 5.54 0.31 -25.13
C LYS A 114 4.64 0.77 -23.98
N LEU A 115 3.36 0.38 -24.01
CA LEU A 115 2.42 0.67 -22.93
C LEU A 115 2.74 -0.12 -21.66
N TYR A 116 3.15 -1.38 -21.80
CA TYR A 116 3.60 -2.19 -20.66
C TYR A 116 4.83 -1.60 -19.96
N GLU A 117 5.86 -1.22 -20.71
CA GLU A 117 7.07 -0.57 -20.16
C GLU A 117 6.72 0.77 -19.51
N PHE A 118 5.86 1.56 -20.14
CA PHE A 118 5.36 2.80 -19.56
C PHE A 118 4.65 2.57 -18.21
N CYS A 119 3.85 1.50 -18.09
CA CYS A 119 3.17 1.18 -16.85
C CYS A 119 4.15 0.82 -15.72
N LEU A 120 5.27 0.19 -16.06
CA LEU A 120 6.32 -0.14 -15.11
C LEU A 120 7.11 1.12 -14.67
N ASP A 121 7.45 2.00 -15.62
CA ASP A 121 8.19 3.24 -15.35
C ASP A 121 7.40 4.22 -14.46
N GLN A 122 6.09 4.29 -14.69
CA GLN A 122 5.16 5.10 -13.90
C GLN A 122 4.71 4.42 -12.61
N SER A 123 5.25 3.24 -12.29
CA SER A 123 4.90 2.51 -11.07
C SER A 123 3.40 2.21 -10.98
N TYR A 124 2.77 1.81 -12.08
CA TYR A 124 1.44 1.20 -12.06
C TYR A 124 1.52 -0.31 -11.74
N ALA A 125 2.65 -0.96 -12.03
CA ALA A 125 2.96 -2.34 -11.68
C ALA A 125 4.35 -2.47 -11.04
N ASP A 126 4.52 -3.50 -10.20
CA ASP A 126 5.77 -3.77 -9.48
C ASP A 126 6.74 -4.61 -10.33
N HIS A 127 7.89 -4.01 -10.67
CA HIS A 127 8.99 -4.64 -11.38
C HIS A 127 9.54 -5.89 -10.68
N ASN A 128 9.73 -5.83 -9.36
CA ASN A 128 10.33 -6.89 -8.56
C ASN A 128 9.36 -8.07 -8.45
N LEU A 129 8.08 -7.78 -8.26
CA LEU A 129 7.03 -8.79 -8.17
C LEU A 129 6.91 -9.58 -9.48
N ILE A 130 6.86 -8.89 -10.62
CA ILE A 130 6.79 -9.52 -11.94
C ILE A 130 8.06 -10.34 -12.24
N ALA A 131 9.24 -9.81 -11.90
CA ALA A 131 10.49 -10.55 -12.07
C ALA A 131 10.49 -11.85 -11.25
N LYS A 132 9.90 -11.83 -10.05
CA LYS A 132 9.78 -13.02 -9.20
C LYS A 132 8.82 -14.06 -9.80
N TRP A 133 7.67 -13.64 -10.31
CA TRP A 133 6.74 -14.56 -10.98
C TRP A 133 7.34 -15.22 -12.21
N LYS A 134 8.04 -14.45 -13.05
CA LYS A 134 8.76 -15.00 -14.20
C LYS A 134 9.74 -16.09 -13.78
N LYS A 135 10.56 -15.83 -12.74
CA LYS A 135 11.50 -16.82 -12.19
C LYS A 135 10.78 -18.04 -11.62
N PHE A 136 9.69 -17.87 -10.90
CA PHE A 136 8.93 -18.98 -10.32
C PHE A 136 8.37 -19.89 -11.42
N ILE A 137 7.74 -19.30 -12.45
CA ILE A 137 7.19 -20.03 -13.60
C ILE A 137 8.30 -20.79 -14.33
N THR A 138 9.45 -20.17 -14.59
CA THR A 138 10.56 -20.83 -15.28
C THR A 138 11.19 -21.96 -14.46
N ASN A 139 11.33 -21.80 -13.13
CA ASN A 139 11.87 -22.86 -12.28
C ASN A 139 10.88 -24.02 -12.11
N SER A 140 9.58 -23.75 -12.06
CA SER A 140 8.55 -24.79 -11.99
C SER A 140 8.39 -25.59 -13.29
N LEU A 141 8.78 -25.05 -14.44
CA LEU A 141 8.79 -25.76 -15.72
C LEU A 141 10.08 -26.57 -15.95
N LEU A 142 11.11 -26.37 -15.10
CA LEU A 142 12.41 -27.06 -15.17
C LEU A 142 12.59 -28.14 -14.09
N ALA A 143 11.58 -28.34 -13.23
CA ALA A 143 11.53 -29.38 -12.21
C ALA A 143 10.58 -30.51 -12.64
#